data_AF-A0A2E2AYQ0-F1
#
_entry.id   AF-A0A2E2AYQ0-F1
#
_cell.length_a   1.000
_cell.length_b   1.000
_cell.length_c   1.000
_cell.angle_alpha   90.00
_cell.angle_beta   90.00
_cell.angle_gamma   90.00
#
_symmetry.space_group_name_H-M   'P 1'
#
loop_
_entity.id
_entity.type
_entity.pdbx_description
1 polymer ?
#
loop_
_entity_poly.entity_id
_entity_poly.type
_entity_poly.pdbx_seq_one_letter_code
_entity_poly.pdbx_strand_id
1 'polypeptide(L)'
;MDQVAWAQLLPWLAIFKTFRMAIRPSKLGVALVMLILIFVLGHGLDVVWGPQVYRGEVSAFGTKSPDQYNDWRVERERQMDLALRELIQSASYAEPGVTASDILEKPNRYQLTRDRLEAHFANKLKRIDELAAERLGNGVDETDVQKQKDRNLESLNRERLKAMELLNALQPIGIFRATFEYKFNAFDRLVQSAISLRFGFSQILAGQETDPNTVVGSLRSMIYILPSWLYKTHPGFLALLSACVLLMMAFFGGALARLAALDATGSSHVPMMSAFGFVCKRYVWFVLTPLMPVIMIAVLGGMLAVGGLVFFNVPVMDMLGGLLFFIALGLGFAIAILLIFTLATYPLFYPALVMEGTDSFDAVSRSFGYLVARPWHWFFYSVLALVYGAVGYLFLGAVIYLTLSVTHACIDMGVITQMADETSRWHALMPQPRLGQLLYTFDWNAGLGFTGKVTAGMIWVWSFFLTSIIGAYTVSFFYCSNTVIYQLLRQSSEQTRMDEIVAEATDEKPTQPQTPDKVEKPAETPTNKNPDAPQT
;
A
#
# COMPACT_ATOMS: atom_id res chain seq x y z
N MET A 1 -32.18 -22.42 31.08
CA MET A 1 -32.20 -21.57 29.87
C MET A 1 -30.98 -21.96 29.07
N ASP A 2 -31.18 -22.81 28.06
CA ASP A 2 -30.10 -23.24 27.18
C ASP A 2 -29.53 -22.02 26.46
N GLN A 3 -28.23 -21.77 26.59
CA GLN A 3 -27.56 -20.78 25.78
C GLN A 3 -27.65 -21.26 24.34
N VAL A 4 -28.56 -20.69 23.57
CA VAL A 4 -28.66 -20.91 22.13
C VAL A 4 -27.28 -20.68 21.55
N ALA A 5 -26.68 -21.72 20.98
CA ALA A 5 -25.40 -21.64 20.31
C ALA A 5 -25.58 -20.87 18.99
N TRP A 6 -25.79 -19.56 19.08
CA TRP A 6 -26.02 -18.66 17.94
C TRP A 6 -24.93 -18.78 16.87
N ALA A 7 -23.70 -19.13 17.27
CA ALA A 7 -22.59 -19.38 16.35
C ALA A 7 -22.79 -20.65 15.49
N GLN A 8 -23.53 -21.66 15.98
CA GLN A 8 -23.89 -22.84 15.19
C GLN A 8 -25.07 -22.56 14.25
N LEU A 9 -26.01 -21.71 14.67
CA LEU A 9 -27.18 -21.33 13.86
C LEU A 9 -26.88 -20.28 12.79
N LEU A 10 -25.96 -19.35 13.08
CA LEU A 10 -25.59 -18.22 12.22
C LEU A 10 -24.06 -18.14 12.09
N PRO A 11 -23.42 -19.02 11.29
CA PRO A 11 -21.96 -19.07 11.15
C PRO A 11 -21.33 -17.75 10.69
N TRP A 12 -22.05 -16.95 9.91
CA TRP A 12 -21.60 -15.63 9.44
C TRP A 12 -21.27 -14.64 10.57
N LEU A 13 -21.77 -14.85 11.79
CA LEU A 13 -21.39 -14.05 12.95
C LEU A 13 -19.88 -14.12 13.27
N ALA A 14 -19.18 -15.15 12.78
CA ALA A 14 -17.72 -15.24 12.88
C ALA A 14 -17.01 -14.05 12.19
N ILE A 15 -17.63 -13.44 11.16
CA ILE A 15 -17.07 -12.28 10.46
C ILE A 15 -16.93 -11.09 11.42
N PHE A 16 -17.82 -10.87 12.39
CA PHE A 16 -17.68 -9.77 13.33
C PHE A 16 -16.49 -9.92 14.29
N LYS A 17 -16.01 -11.16 14.51
CA LYS A 17 -14.81 -11.41 15.31
C LYS A 17 -13.54 -10.91 14.61
N THR A 18 -13.57 -10.75 13.29
CA THR A 18 -12.41 -10.36 12.47
C THR A 18 -11.88 -8.98 12.81
N PHE A 19 -12.72 -8.04 13.27
CA PHE A 19 -12.27 -6.72 13.72
C PHE A 19 -11.36 -6.81 14.94
N ARG A 20 -11.82 -7.48 16.02
CA ARG A 20 -11.04 -7.69 17.24
C ARG A 20 -9.75 -8.46 16.94
N MET A 21 -9.88 -9.44 16.05
CA MET A 21 -8.78 -10.27 15.58
C MET A 21 -7.72 -9.48 14.81
N ALA A 22 -8.14 -8.48 14.00
CA ALA A 22 -7.27 -7.66 13.16
C ALA A 22 -6.53 -6.55 13.94
N ILE A 23 -7.12 -6.06 15.03
CA ILE A 23 -6.53 -5.01 15.90
C ILE A 23 -5.49 -5.58 16.88
N ARG A 24 -5.36 -6.91 16.99
CA ARG A 24 -4.35 -7.51 17.88
C ARG A 24 -2.94 -6.99 17.54
N PRO A 25 -2.14 -6.55 18.54
CA PRO A 25 -0.85 -5.91 18.30
C PRO A 25 0.12 -6.72 17.44
N SER A 26 0.10 -8.06 17.56
CA SER A 26 0.95 -8.94 16.75
C SER A 26 0.68 -8.80 15.25
N LYS A 27 -0.58 -8.86 14.82
CA LYS A 27 -0.94 -8.76 13.39
C LYS A 27 -0.81 -7.34 12.88
N LEU A 28 -1.18 -6.36 13.71
CA LEU A 28 -1.05 -4.95 13.35
C LEU A 28 0.42 -4.55 13.18
N GLY A 29 1.31 -5.03 14.04
CA GLY A 29 2.75 -4.82 13.91
C GLY A 29 3.33 -5.44 12.63
N VAL A 30 2.95 -6.68 12.31
CA VAL A 30 3.39 -7.36 11.07
C VAL A 30 2.91 -6.61 9.83
N ALA A 31 1.63 -6.20 9.81
CA ALA A 31 1.07 -5.42 8.71
C ALA A 31 1.74 -4.04 8.57
N LEU A 32 2.05 -3.38 9.68
CA LEU A 32 2.75 -2.10 9.69
C LEU A 32 4.18 -2.23 9.14
N VAL A 33 4.92 -3.24 9.58
CA VAL A 33 6.28 -3.53 9.05
C VAL A 33 6.22 -3.80 7.56
N MET A 34 5.26 -4.61 7.09
CA MET A 34 5.08 -4.87 5.66
C MET A 34 4.86 -3.58 4.86
N LEU A 35 3.97 -2.69 5.34
CA LEU A 35 3.70 -1.41 4.68
C LEU A 35 4.91 -0.48 4.66
N ILE A 36 5.66 -0.40 5.76
CA ILE A 36 6.89 0.40 5.84
C ILE A 36 7.93 -0.13 4.84
N LEU A 37 8.13 -1.45 4.77
CA LEU A 37 9.06 -2.06 3.83
C LEU A 37 8.66 -1.80 2.37
N ILE A 38 7.38 -1.93 2.03
CA ILE A 38 6.87 -1.58 0.69
C ILE A 38 7.13 -0.10 0.37
N PHE A 39 6.88 0.79 1.33
CA PHE A 39 7.07 2.23 1.15
C PHE A 39 8.55 2.60 0.96
N VAL A 40 9.44 2.04 1.80
CA VAL A 40 10.89 2.25 1.72
C VAL A 40 11.45 1.68 0.42
N LEU A 41 11.04 0.47 0.03
CA LEU A 41 11.42 -0.13 -1.25
C LEU A 41 11.03 0.78 -2.42
N GLY A 42 9.79 1.26 -2.45
CA GLY A 42 9.30 2.13 -3.52
C GLY A 42 10.11 3.43 -3.65
N HIS A 43 10.43 4.08 -2.52
CA HIS A 43 11.30 5.25 -2.51
C HIS A 43 12.73 4.91 -2.94
N GLY A 44 13.25 3.74 -2.57
CA GLY A 44 14.55 3.25 -3.04
C GLY A 44 14.58 3.10 -4.56
N LEU A 45 13.51 2.56 -5.16
CA LEU A 45 13.39 2.47 -6.62
C LEU A 45 13.30 3.84 -7.30
N ASP A 46 12.64 4.83 -6.69
CA ASP A 46 12.62 6.21 -7.18
C ASP A 46 14.01 6.85 -7.24
N VAL A 47 14.88 6.55 -6.28
CA VAL A 47 16.27 7.03 -6.30
C VAL A 47 17.04 6.41 -7.47
N VAL A 48 16.79 5.13 -7.78
CA VAL A 48 17.48 4.41 -8.87
C VAL A 48 17.00 4.87 -10.25
N TRP A 49 15.69 5.06 -10.44
CA TRP A 49 15.12 5.52 -11.73
C TRP A 49 15.24 7.03 -11.96
N GLY A 50 15.33 7.80 -10.88
CA GLY A 50 15.33 9.25 -10.92
C GLY A 50 13.94 9.84 -11.23
N PRO A 51 13.81 11.17 -11.11
CA PRO A 51 12.56 11.88 -11.37
C PRO A 51 12.29 11.99 -12.88
N GLN A 52 11.16 11.44 -13.34
CA GLN A 52 10.80 11.41 -14.77
C GLN A 52 9.32 11.72 -15.03
N VAL A 53 8.50 11.79 -13.98
CA VAL A 53 7.05 11.88 -14.09
C VAL A 53 6.59 13.30 -13.81
N TYR A 54 5.81 13.87 -14.71
CA TYR A 54 5.23 15.19 -14.54
C TYR A 54 3.98 15.12 -13.65
N ARG A 55 3.77 16.16 -12.83
CA ARG A 55 2.57 16.22 -11.98
C ARG A 55 1.30 16.22 -12.84
N GLY A 56 0.37 15.33 -12.50
CA GLY A 56 -0.89 15.15 -13.24
C GLY A 56 -0.82 14.23 -14.47
N GLU A 57 0.36 13.66 -14.77
CA GLU A 57 0.59 12.82 -15.94
C GLU A 57 -0.29 11.55 -15.95
N VAL A 58 -0.43 10.88 -14.80
CA VAL A 58 -1.28 9.68 -14.69
C VAL A 58 -2.75 10.00 -14.97
N SER A 59 -3.23 11.18 -14.53
CA SER A 59 -4.59 11.64 -14.82
C SER A 59 -4.77 12.01 -16.30
N ALA A 60 -3.77 12.63 -16.92
CA ALA A 60 -3.77 12.93 -18.35
C ALA A 60 -3.81 11.64 -19.19
N PHE A 61 -3.05 10.61 -18.78
CA PHE A 61 -3.06 9.30 -19.42
C PHE A 61 -4.45 8.63 -19.36
N GLY A 62 -5.17 8.78 -18.25
CA GLY A 62 -6.51 8.20 -18.08
C GLY A 62 -7.64 8.90 -18.86
N THR A 63 -7.41 10.11 -19.34
CA THR A 63 -8.44 10.98 -19.95
C THR A 63 -8.19 11.32 -21.42
N LYS A 64 -6.95 11.18 -21.91
CA LYS A 64 -6.56 11.53 -23.28
C LYS A 64 -6.36 10.29 -24.16
N SER A 65 -6.52 10.44 -25.47
CA SER A 65 -6.07 9.42 -26.42
C SER A 65 -4.54 9.26 -26.38
N PRO A 66 -3.97 8.14 -26.86
CA PRO A 66 -2.52 7.94 -26.87
C PRO A 66 -1.73 9.08 -27.56
N ASP A 67 -2.22 9.57 -28.69
CA ASP A 67 -1.57 10.67 -29.42
C ASP A 67 -1.68 11.99 -28.64
N GLN A 68 -2.88 12.31 -28.12
CA GLN A 68 -3.10 13.50 -27.30
C GLN A 68 -2.28 13.47 -25.99
N TYR A 69 -2.02 12.29 -25.44
CA TYR A 69 -1.18 12.13 -24.25
C TYR A 69 0.29 12.42 -24.58
N ASN A 70 0.79 11.94 -25.71
CA ASN A 70 2.15 12.24 -26.17
C ASN A 70 2.32 13.74 -26.44
N ASP A 71 1.37 14.35 -27.15
CA ASP A 71 1.36 15.80 -27.40
C ASP A 71 1.30 16.60 -26.09
N TRP A 72 0.45 16.16 -25.16
CA TRP A 72 0.34 16.78 -23.84
C TRP A 72 1.66 16.70 -23.08
N ARG A 73 2.39 15.59 -23.16
CA ARG A 73 3.66 15.40 -22.46
C ARG A 73 4.74 16.31 -23.03
N VAL A 74 4.84 16.42 -24.35
CA VAL A 74 5.78 17.33 -25.05
C VAL A 74 5.47 18.78 -24.70
N GLU A 75 4.19 19.16 -24.73
CA GLU A 75 3.78 20.52 -24.36
C GLU A 75 4.06 20.79 -22.88
N ARG A 76 3.85 19.80 -22.00
CA ARG A 76 4.12 19.94 -20.57
C ARG A 76 5.60 20.17 -20.29
N GLU A 77 6.47 19.43 -20.96
CA GLU A 77 7.92 19.63 -20.88
C GLU A 77 8.32 21.03 -21.35
N ARG A 78 7.79 21.49 -22.48
CA ARG A 78 8.04 22.85 -23.00
C ARG A 78 7.59 23.94 -22.02
N GLN A 79 6.41 23.80 -21.42
CA GLN A 79 5.90 24.75 -20.43
C GLN A 79 6.76 24.79 -19.17
N MET A 80 7.26 23.64 -18.73
CA MET A 80 8.12 23.55 -17.56
C MET A 80 9.50 24.16 -17.82
N ASP A 81 10.04 23.98 -19.03
CA ASP A 81 11.31 24.59 -19.42
C ASP A 81 11.20 26.11 -19.59
N LEU A 82 10.08 26.62 -20.11
CA LEU A 82 9.79 28.04 -20.15
C LEU A 82 9.64 28.65 -18.75
N ALA A 83 8.89 27.99 -17.87
CA ALA A 83 8.72 28.46 -16.48
C ALA A 83 10.03 28.40 -15.69
N LEU A 84 10.86 27.37 -15.92
CA LEU A 84 12.19 27.28 -15.33
C LEU A 84 13.09 28.40 -15.84
N ARG A 85 13.03 28.71 -17.14
CA ARG A 85 13.75 29.84 -17.73
C ARG A 85 13.33 31.18 -17.12
N GLU A 86 12.03 31.39 -16.93
CA GLU A 86 11.48 32.60 -16.33
C GLU A 86 11.93 32.72 -14.87
N LEU A 87 11.86 31.64 -14.09
CA LEU A 87 12.37 31.60 -12.72
C LEU A 87 13.86 31.98 -12.70
N ILE A 88 14.63 31.42 -13.63
CA ILE A 88 16.05 31.71 -13.75
C ILE A 88 16.28 33.20 -14.06
N GLN A 89 15.56 33.77 -15.02
CA GLN A 89 15.71 35.18 -15.38
C GLN A 89 15.25 36.13 -14.27
N SER A 90 14.18 35.79 -13.54
CA SER A 90 13.59 36.61 -12.48
C SER A 90 14.52 36.81 -11.28
N ALA A 91 15.41 35.86 -11.02
CA ALA A 91 16.37 35.93 -9.92
C ALA A 91 17.60 36.81 -10.24
N SER A 92 17.60 37.55 -11.36
CA SER A 92 18.69 38.45 -11.78
C SER A 92 20.07 37.76 -11.74
N TYR A 93 20.22 36.72 -12.56
CA TYR A 93 21.51 36.06 -12.73
C TYR A 93 22.37 36.83 -13.73
N ALA A 94 23.21 37.73 -13.22
CA ALA A 94 24.25 38.40 -13.99
C ALA A 94 25.63 37.96 -13.48
N GLU A 95 25.92 36.65 -13.51
CA GLU A 95 27.32 36.25 -13.71
C GLU A 95 27.63 36.38 -15.20
N PRO A 96 28.69 37.09 -15.60
CA PRO A 96 29.08 37.19 -17.01
C PRO A 96 29.34 35.79 -17.59
N GLY A 97 28.53 35.35 -18.55
CA GLY A 97 28.86 34.21 -19.42
C GLY A 97 28.09 32.90 -19.21
N VAL A 98 27.12 32.79 -18.29
CA VAL A 98 26.22 31.61 -18.23
C VAL A 98 24.79 32.00 -18.56
N THR A 99 24.31 31.53 -19.70
CA THR A 99 22.95 31.82 -20.18
C THR A 99 21.96 30.83 -19.57
N ALA A 100 20.70 31.24 -19.42
CA ALA A 100 19.62 30.35 -18.97
C ALA A 100 19.50 29.07 -19.84
N SER A 101 19.82 29.17 -21.14
CA SER A 101 19.91 28.04 -22.06
C SER A 101 20.91 26.98 -21.60
N ASP A 102 22.09 27.40 -21.15
CA ASP A 102 23.21 26.51 -20.80
C ASP A 102 22.90 25.67 -19.54
N ILE A 103 21.98 26.15 -18.70
CA ILE A 103 21.46 25.43 -17.54
C ILE A 103 20.42 24.41 -17.96
N LEU A 104 19.52 24.79 -18.87
CA LEU A 104 18.40 23.95 -19.32
C LEU A 104 18.86 22.72 -20.10
N GLU A 105 20.00 22.81 -20.79
CA GLU A 105 20.61 21.71 -21.54
C GLU A 105 21.23 20.62 -20.64
N LYS A 106 21.49 20.92 -19.36
CA LYS A 106 22.14 19.97 -18.44
C LYS A 106 21.12 18.99 -17.84
N PRO A 107 21.49 17.71 -17.65
CA PRO A 107 20.60 16.72 -17.03
C PRO A 107 20.24 17.09 -15.57
N ASN A 108 21.14 17.78 -14.87
CA ASN A 108 20.94 18.22 -13.49
C ASN A 108 20.38 19.65 -13.38
N ARG A 109 19.65 20.14 -14.39
CA ARG A 109 19.14 21.52 -14.49
C ARG A 109 18.39 22.01 -13.24
N TYR A 110 17.55 21.15 -12.65
CA TYR A 110 16.78 21.49 -11.46
C TYR A 110 17.67 21.64 -10.20
N GLN A 111 18.67 20.76 -10.05
CA GLN A 111 19.63 20.86 -8.95
C GLN A 111 20.51 22.10 -9.11
N LEU A 112 21.03 22.35 -10.31
CA LEU A 112 21.85 23.53 -10.60
C LEU A 112 21.06 24.84 -10.38
N THR A 113 19.77 24.85 -10.73
CA THR A 113 18.89 25.99 -10.45
C THR A 113 18.68 26.16 -8.95
N ARG A 114 18.50 25.07 -8.19
CA ARG A 114 18.38 25.11 -6.73
C ARG A 114 19.64 25.71 -6.08
N ASP A 115 20.82 25.19 -6.41
CA ASP A 115 22.09 25.65 -5.83
C ASP A 115 22.33 27.14 -6.11
N ARG A 116 22.00 27.59 -7.32
CA ARG A 116 22.09 29.01 -7.71
C ARG A 116 21.09 29.88 -6.98
N LEU A 117 19.86 29.39 -6.82
CA LEU A 117 18.82 30.09 -6.09
C LEU A 117 19.21 30.25 -4.61
N GLU A 118 19.78 29.20 -4.00
CA GLU A 118 20.33 29.26 -2.63
C GLU A 118 21.47 30.28 -2.53
N ALA A 119 22.42 30.28 -3.47
CA ALA A 119 23.51 31.26 -3.51
C ALA A 119 22.99 32.71 -3.68
N HIS A 120 21.99 32.93 -4.54
CA HIS A 120 21.35 34.23 -4.72
C HIS A 120 20.77 34.75 -3.42
N PHE A 121 20.00 33.92 -2.70
CA PHE A 121 19.40 34.31 -1.44
C PHE A 121 20.43 34.48 -0.32
N ALA A 122 21.50 33.69 -0.31
CA ALA A 122 22.62 33.88 0.62
C ALA A 122 23.33 35.23 0.40
N ASN A 123 23.50 35.67 -0.85
CA ASN A 123 24.09 36.97 -1.17
C ASN A 123 23.17 38.14 -0.79
N LYS A 124 21.85 38.03 -1.03
CA LYS A 124 20.87 39.01 -0.54
C LYS A 124 20.87 39.09 1.00
N LEU A 125 21.00 37.97 1.69
CA LEU A 125 21.09 37.91 3.15
C LEU A 125 22.32 38.69 3.67
N LYS A 126 23.50 38.46 3.09
CA LYS A 126 24.72 39.21 3.42
C LYS A 126 24.55 40.72 3.24
N ARG A 127 23.91 41.16 2.15
CA ARG A 127 23.63 42.59 1.92
C ARG A 127 22.72 43.20 2.98
N ILE A 128 21.73 42.44 3.49
CA ILE A 128 20.87 42.91 4.58
C ILE A 128 21.70 43.09 5.86
N ASP A 129 22.61 42.16 6.16
CA ASP A 129 23.51 42.26 7.32
C ASP A 129 24.49 43.44 7.20
N GLU A 130 25.07 43.66 6.01
CA GLU A 130 25.96 44.79 5.71
C GLU A 130 25.22 46.12 5.87
N LEU A 131 24.01 46.26 5.30
CA LEU A 131 23.19 47.48 5.43
C LEU A 131 22.76 47.76 6.87
N ALA A 132 22.50 46.71 7.66
CA ALA A 132 22.20 46.86 9.08
C ALA A 132 23.44 47.36 9.85
N ALA A 133 24.61 46.78 9.58
CA ALA A 133 25.88 47.19 10.19
C ALA A 133 26.27 48.64 9.82
N GLU A 134 26.07 49.03 8.56
CA GLU A 134 26.31 50.40 8.09
C GLU A 134 25.41 51.42 8.81
N ARG A 135 24.12 51.09 9.01
CA ARG A 135 23.18 51.98 9.71
C ARG A 135 23.47 52.13 11.20
N LEU A 136 23.89 51.05 11.86
CA LEU A 136 24.41 51.10 13.22
C LEU A 136 25.64 52.02 13.30
N GLY A 137 26.56 51.92 12.32
CA GLY A 137 27.71 52.81 12.20
C GLY A 137 27.36 54.29 11.95
N ASN A 138 26.24 54.55 11.28
CA ASN A 138 25.72 55.89 11.01
C ASN A 138 24.90 56.50 12.18
N GLY A 139 24.85 55.83 13.34
CA GLY A 139 24.21 56.35 14.56
C GLY A 139 22.69 56.26 14.60
N VAL A 140 22.09 55.38 13.79
CA VAL A 140 20.64 55.08 13.85
C VAL A 140 20.34 54.23 15.09
N ASP A 141 19.17 54.43 15.71
CA ASP A 141 18.75 53.66 16.89
C ASP A 141 18.75 52.14 16.63
N GLU A 142 19.33 51.39 17.57
CA GLU A 142 19.50 49.94 17.48
C GLU A 142 18.16 49.22 17.33
N THR A 143 17.11 49.72 18.00
CA THR A 143 15.78 49.11 17.94
C THR A 143 15.14 49.27 16.56
N ASP A 144 15.37 50.39 15.89
CA ASP A 144 14.84 50.66 14.55
C ASP A 144 15.62 49.92 13.47
N VAL A 145 16.95 49.82 13.61
CA VAL A 145 17.78 48.98 12.72
C VAL A 145 17.35 47.52 12.81
N GLN A 146 17.13 47.01 14.04
CA GLN A 146 16.70 45.63 14.25
C GLN A 146 15.30 45.37 13.65
N LYS A 147 14.32 46.24 13.91
CA LYS A 147 12.97 46.10 13.31
C LYS A 147 13.02 46.10 11.78
N GLN A 148 13.84 46.95 11.18
CA GLN A 148 13.94 47.02 9.72
C GLN A 148 14.69 45.83 9.14
N LYS A 149 15.72 45.33 9.83
CA LYS A 149 16.40 44.09 9.51
C LYS A 149 15.41 42.92 9.50
N ASP A 150 14.59 42.80 10.54
CA ASP A 150 13.60 41.74 10.66
C ASP A 150 12.56 41.79 9.51
N ARG A 151 12.05 42.99 9.17
CA ARG A 151 11.15 43.16 8.01
C ARG A 151 11.78 42.74 6.68
N ASN A 152 13.05 43.12 6.45
CA ASN A 152 13.79 42.76 5.25
C ASN A 152 14.08 41.25 5.18
N LEU A 153 14.37 40.63 6.34
CA LEU A 153 14.56 39.19 6.46
C LEU A 153 13.26 38.42 6.16
N GLU A 154 12.13 38.90 6.67
CA GLU A 154 10.83 38.31 6.38
C GLU A 154 10.47 38.42 4.89
N SER A 155 10.65 39.58 4.27
CA SER A 155 10.40 39.73 2.82
C SER A 155 11.31 38.82 2.00
N LEU A 156 12.59 38.73 2.36
CA LEU A 156 13.55 37.85 1.70
C LEU A 156 13.17 36.38 1.85
N ASN A 157 12.75 35.97 3.04
CA ASN A 157 12.29 34.61 3.30
C ASN A 157 11.04 34.26 2.49
N ARG A 158 10.08 35.20 2.36
CA ARG A 158 8.89 35.03 1.51
C ARG A 158 9.24 34.91 0.03
N GLU A 159 10.16 35.72 -0.49
CA GLU A 159 10.67 35.60 -1.87
C GLU A 159 11.35 34.25 -2.10
N ARG A 160 12.23 33.85 -1.18
CA ARG A 160 12.92 32.56 -1.22
C ARG A 160 11.96 31.39 -1.23
N LEU A 161 10.93 31.46 -0.39
CA LEU A 161 9.89 30.45 -0.31
C LEU A 161 9.19 30.28 -1.66
N LYS A 162 8.65 31.37 -2.21
CA LYS A 162 7.91 31.34 -3.48
C LYS A 162 8.76 30.79 -4.61
N ALA A 163 10.03 31.19 -4.69
CA ALA A 163 10.95 30.70 -5.71
C ALA A 163 11.26 29.20 -5.54
N MET A 164 11.47 28.73 -4.32
CA MET A 164 11.71 27.31 -4.02
C MET A 164 10.46 26.45 -4.23
N GLU A 165 9.29 26.96 -3.89
CA GLU A 165 8.02 26.29 -4.12
C GLU A 165 7.73 26.14 -5.61
N LEU A 166 7.95 27.21 -6.38
CA LEU A 166 7.84 27.19 -7.84
C LEU A 166 8.83 26.17 -8.44
N LEU A 167 10.09 26.17 -8.01
CA LEU A 167 11.07 25.18 -8.46
C LEU A 167 10.64 23.75 -8.13
N ASN A 168 10.13 23.50 -6.92
CA ASN A 168 9.63 22.18 -6.52
C ASN A 168 8.36 21.77 -7.29
N ALA A 169 7.53 22.73 -7.70
CA ALA A 169 6.36 22.50 -8.55
C ALA A 169 6.76 22.16 -9.99
N LEU A 170 7.88 22.72 -10.46
CA LEU A 170 8.48 22.42 -11.76
C LEU A 170 9.33 21.14 -11.76
N GLN A 171 9.74 20.62 -10.62
CA GLN A 171 10.54 19.40 -10.61
C GLN A 171 9.68 18.17 -10.92
N PRO A 172 10.07 17.31 -11.88
CA PRO A 172 9.45 16.00 -12.04
C PRO A 172 9.60 15.18 -10.76
N ILE A 173 8.66 14.27 -10.54
CA ILE A 173 8.65 13.37 -9.38
C ILE A 173 9.06 11.95 -9.81
N GLY A 174 9.45 11.14 -8.82
CA GLY A 174 9.71 9.72 -9.02
C GLY A 174 8.44 8.94 -9.38
N ILE A 175 8.63 7.77 -9.99
CA ILE A 175 7.55 6.93 -10.51
C ILE A 175 6.71 6.34 -9.36
N PHE A 176 7.36 5.86 -8.30
CA PHE A 176 6.72 5.37 -7.09
C PHE A 176 5.93 6.49 -6.40
N ARG A 177 6.53 7.68 -6.23
CA ARG A 177 5.84 8.82 -5.62
C ARG A 177 4.59 9.19 -6.41
N ALA A 178 4.67 9.28 -7.73
CA ALA A 178 3.51 9.53 -8.58
C ALA A 178 2.44 8.44 -8.43
N THR A 179 2.87 7.18 -8.41
CA THR A 179 2.00 6.02 -8.22
C THR A 179 1.29 6.07 -6.87
N PHE A 180 2.03 6.36 -5.80
CA PHE A 180 1.53 6.42 -4.44
C PHE A 180 0.54 7.58 -4.26
N GLU A 181 0.90 8.79 -4.67
CA GLU A 181 0.02 9.97 -4.62
C GLU A 181 -1.27 9.73 -5.41
N TYR A 182 -1.16 9.18 -6.63
CA TYR A 182 -2.34 8.87 -7.45
C TYR A 182 -3.24 7.80 -6.81
N LYS A 183 -2.66 6.71 -6.28
CA LYS A 183 -3.43 5.66 -5.56
C LYS A 183 -4.12 6.21 -4.32
N PHE A 184 -3.42 6.98 -3.50
CA PHE A 184 -3.96 7.51 -2.25
C PHE A 184 -5.10 8.50 -2.54
N ASN A 185 -4.92 9.40 -3.53
CA ASN A 185 -5.97 10.32 -3.95
C ASN A 185 -7.19 9.59 -4.56
N ALA A 186 -6.97 8.52 -5.32
CA ALA A 186 -8.06 7.70 -5.84
C ALA A 186 -8.80 6.94 -4.72
N PHE A 187 -8.08 6.48 -3.70
CA PHE A 187 -8.68 5.84 -2.52
C PHE A 187 -9.49 6.83 -1.67
N ASP A 188 -9.00 8.05 -1.47
CA ASP A 188 -9.76 9.10 -0.79
C ASP A 188 -11.05 9.44 -1.55
N ARG A 189 -10.97 9.62 -2.88
CA ARG A 189 -12.15 9.78 -3.73
C ARG A 189 -13.11 8.59 -3.64
N LEU A 190 -12.59 7.36 -3.55
CA LEU A 190 -13.40 6.15 -3.38
C LEU A 190 -14.19 6.20 -2.06
N VAL A 191 -13.54 6.54 -0.95
CA VAL A 191 -14.16 6.65 0.37
C VAL A 191 -15.22 7.75 0.39
N GLN A 192 -14.89 8.94 -0.12
CA GLN A 192 -15.84 10.07 -0.20
C GLN A 192 -17.03 9.76 -1.11
N SER A 193 -16.81 9.08 -2.24
CA SER A 193 -17.86 8.65 -3.16
C SER A 193 -18.76 7.59 -2.53
N ALA A 194 -18.19 6.66 -1.75
CA ALA A 194 -18.95 5.63 -1.04
C ALA A 194 -19.83 6.24 0.07
N ILE A 195 -19.29 7.18 0.86
CA ILE A 195 -20.05 7.89 1.91
C ILE A 195 -21.17 8.72 1.29
N SER A 196 -20.93 9.37 0.15
CA SER A 196 -21.93 10.15 -0.58
C SER A 196 -22.85 9.31 -1.48
N LEU A 197 -22.72 7.97 -1.46
CA LEU A 197 -23.48 7.03 -2.28
C LEU A 197 -23.40 7.30 -3.80
N ARG A 198 -22.30 7.92 -4.26
CA ARG A 198 -22.02 8.23 -5.67
C ARG A 198 -21.34 7.04 -6.35
N PHE A 199 -22.12 5.99 -6.66
CA PHE A 199 -21.53 4.77 -7.23
C PHE A 199 -21.06 4.90 -8.68
N GLY A 200 -21.80 5.64 -9.53
CA GLY A 200 -21.43 5.88 -10.93
C GLY A 200 -21.92 4.83 -11.94
N PHE A 201 -22.72 3.84 -11.54
CA PHE A 201 -23.26 2.82 -12.45
C PHE A 201 -24.12 3.39 -13.58
N SER A 202 -24.79 4.52 -13.36
CA SER A 202 -25.59 5.20 -14.39
C SER A 202 -24.76 5.64 -15.60
N GLN A 203 -23.53 6.10 -15.38
CA GLN A 203 -22.62 6.55 -16.45
C GLN A 203 -22.15 5.36 -17.29
N ILE A 204 -21.86 4.22 -16.66
CA ILE A 204 -21.48 2.98 -17.37
C ILE A 204 -22.62 2.52 -18.28
N LEU A 205 -23.84 2.47 -17.74
CA LEU A 205 -25.03 2.05 -18.49
C LEU A 205 -25.34 3.01 -19.65
N ALA A 206 -25.04 4.30 -19.48
CA ALA A 206 -25.19 5.32 -20.52
C ALA A 206 -24.02 5.35 -21.53
N GLY A 207 -22.99 4.52 -21.38
CA GLY A 207 -21.80 4.54 -22.23
C GLY A 207 -20.97 5.84 -22.12
N GLN A 208 -21.16 6.61 -21.06
CA GLN A 208 -20.46 7.87 -20.83
C GLN A 208 -19.11 7.65 -20.14
N GLU A 209 -18.21 8.62 -20.29
CA GLU A 209 -16.97 8.62 -19.51
C GLU A 209 -17.27 8.64 -18.02
N THR A 210 -16.62 7.75 -17.28
CA THR A 210 -16.80 7.61 -15.83
C THR A 210 -16.14 8.77 -15.10
N ASP A 211 -16.93 9.54 -14.34
CA ASP A 211 -16.44 10.64 -13.50
C ASP A 211 -15.47 10.05 -12.45
N PRO A 212 -14.22 10.58 -12.35
CA PRO A 212 -13.25 10.17 -11.34
C PRO A 212 -13.74 10.24 -9.88
N ASN A 213 -14.78 11.04 -9.60
CA ASN A 213 -15.39 11.23 -8.28
C ASN A 213 -16.61 10.32 -8.05
N THR A 214 -16.59 9.14 -8.65
CA THR A 214 -17.54 8.05 -8.37
C THR A 214 -16.79 6.83 -7.84
N VAL A 215 -17.50 5.91 -7.19
CA VAL A 215 -16.93 4.63 -6.72
C VAL A 215 -16.30 3.88 -7.90
N VAL A 216 -17.04 3.74 -9.00
CA VAL A 216 -16.55 3.06 -10.21
C VAL A 216 -15.37 3.82 -10.83
N GLY A 217 -15.43 5.14 -10.97
CA GLY A 217 -14.34 5.94 -11.53
C GLY A 217 -13.05 5.86 -10.70
N SER A 218 -13.18 5.82 -9.37
CA SER A 218 -12.06 5.64 -8.45
C SER A 218 -11.46 4.24 -8.55
N LEU A 219 -12.30 3.20 -8.63
CA LEU A 219 -11.85 1.82 -8.87
C LEU A 219 -11.16 1.67 -10.23
N ARG A 220 -11.72 2.26 -11.30
CA ARG A 220 -11.11 2.30 -12.64
C ARG A 220 -9.73 2.96 -12.59
N SER A 221 -9.59 4.04 -11.83
CA SER A 221 -8.31 4.74 -11.63
C SER A 221 -7.26 3.81 -11.02
N MET A 222 -7.61 3.08 -9.96
CA MET A 222 -6.67 2.23 -9.21
C MET A 222 -6.37 0.90 -9.90
N ILE A 223 -7.37 0.25 -10.49
CA ILE A 223 -7.30 -1.12 -11.01
C ILE A 223 -6.87 -1.14 -12.48
N TYR A 224 -7.24 -0.13 -13.27
CA TYR A 224 -6.99 -0.13 -14.71
C TYR A 224 -6.04 0.98 -15.17
N ILE A 225 -6.36 2.25 -14.89
CA ILE A 225 -5.62 3.40 -15.45
C ILE A 225 -4.16 3.38 -14.99
N LEU A 226 -3.94 3.27 -13.68
CA LEU A 226 -2.60 3.32 -13.13
C LEU A 226 -1.71 2.13 -13.54
N PRO A 227 -2.15 0.85 -13.45
CA PRO A 227 -1.36 -0.26 -13.97
C PRO A 227 -1.10 -0.16 -15.49
N SER A 228 -2.08 0.32 -16.26
CA SER A 228 -1.92 0.51 -17.71
C SER A 228 -0.90 1.60 -18.04
N TRP A 229 -0.90 2.70 -17.28
CA TRP A 229 0.12 3.74 -17.40
C TRP A 229 1.50 3.16 -17.11
N LEU A 230 1.68 2.53 -15.95
CA LEU A 230 2.95 1.88 -15.58
C LEU A 230 3.43 0.87 -16.63
N TYR A 231 2.53 0.05 -17.19
CA TYR A 231 2.88 -0.93 -18.20
C TYR A 231 3.35 -0.29 -19.51
N LYS A 232 2.69 0.78 -19.98
CA LYS A 232 3.03 1.43 -21.25
C LYS A 232 4.22 2.37 -21.14
N THR A 233 4.38 3.07 -20.02
CA THR A 233 5.41 4.12 -19.87
C THR A 233 6.63 3.66 -19.08
N HIS A 234 6.46 2.78 -18.10
CA HIS A 234 7.52 2.35 -17.19
C HIS A 234 7.51 0.83 -16.90
N PRO A 235 7.56 -0.04 -17.94
CA PRO A 235 7.40 -1.49 -17.77
C PRO A 235 8.45 -2.14 -16.86
N GLY A 236 9.72 -1.69 -16.95
CA GLY A 236 10.80 -2.21 -16.10
C GLY A 236 10.60 -1.90 -14.62
N PHE A 237 10.14 -0.69 -14.31
CA PHE A 237 9.80 -0.30 -12.94
C PHE A 237 8.61 -1.12 -12.42
N LEU A 238 7.55 -1.28 -13.23
CA LEU A 238 6.38 -2.10 -12.88
C LEU A 238 6.77 -3.55 -12.57
N ALA A 239 7.59 -4.16 -13.43
CA ALA A 239 8.01 -5.55 -13.26
C ALA A 239 8.79 -5.76 -11.96
N LEU A 240 9.78 -4.90 -11.68
CA LEU A 240 10.59 -4.99 -10.47
C LEU A 240 9.76 -4.72 -9.21
N LEU A 241 8.96 -3.65 -9.19
CA LEU A 241 8.07 -3.33 -8.08
C LEU A 241 7.09 -4.47 -7.81
N SER A 242 6.45 -5.02 -8.85
CA SER A 242 5.47 -6.10 -8.71
C SER A 242 6.12 -7.37 -8.18
N ALA A 243 7.32 -7.73 -8.67
CA ALA A 243 8.06 -8.89 -8.17
C ALA A 243 8.42 -8.73 -6.69
N CYS A 244 8.97 -7.59 -6.27
CA CYS A 244 9.31 -7.36 -4.87
C CYS A 244 8.08 -7.30 -3.96
N VAL A 245 6.99 -6.65 -4.41
CA VAL A 245 5.72 -6.61 -3.67
C VAL A 245 5.12 -8.01 -3.53
N LEU A 246 5.17 -8.82 -4.58
CA LEU A 246 4.72 -10.22 -4.53
C LEU A 246 5.49 -11.02 -3.48
N LEU A 247 6.83 -10.89 -3.45
CA LEU A 247 7.68 -11.56 -2.46
C LEU A 247 7.32 -11.11 -1.03
N MET A 248 7.15 -9.81 -0.80
CA MET A 248 6.74 -9.30 0.51
C MET A 248 5.34 -9.76 0.90
N MET A 249 4.37 -9.74 -0.03
CA MET A 249 3.01 -10.22 0.21
C MET A 249 2.98 -11.72 0.52
N ALA A 250 3.76 -12.53 -0.20
CA ALA A 250 3.89 -13.96 0.07
C ALA A 250 4.40 -14.22 1.50
N PHE A 251 5.40 -13.46 1.94
CA PHE A 251 5.99 -13.61 3.27
C PHE A 251 5.06 -13.10 4.38
N PHE A 252 4.74 -11.80 4.37
CA PHE A 252 3.98 -11.14 5.43
C PHE A 252 2.49 -11.47 5.36
N GLY A 253 1.91 -11.53 4.16
CA GLY A 253 0.52 -11.94 3.96
C GLY A 253 0.27 -13.39 4.33
N GLY A 254 1.20 -14.30 4.00
CA GLY A 254 1.19 -15.68 4.48
C GLY A 254 1.25 -15.76 6.01
N ALA A 255 2.12 -14.96 6.64
CA ALA A 255 2.25 -14.93 8.10
C ALA A 255 0.99 -14.37 8.78
N LEU A 256 0.37 -13.33 8.21
CA LEU A 256 -0.90 -12.78 8.69
C LEU A 256 -2.05 -13.78 8.55
N ALA A 257 -2.15 -14.47 7.41
CA ALA A 257 -3.13 -15.54 7.20
C ALA A 257 -2.91 -16.70 8.19
N ARG A 258 -1.66 -17.06 8.50
CA ARG A 258 -1.33 -18.09 9.49
C ARG A 258 -1.67 -17.69 10.92
N LEU A 259 -1.32 -16.47 11.32
CA LEU A 259 -1.74 -15.90 12.60
C LEU A 259 -3.25 -15.80 12.70
N ALA A 260 -3.93 -15.53 11.58
CA ALA A 260 -5.38 -15.50 11.52
C ALA A 260 -5.99 -16.90 11.72
N ALA A 261 -5.48 -17.90 11.01
CA ALA A 261 -5.95 -19.27 11.11
C ALA A 261 -5.82 -19.82 12.54
N LEU A 262 -4.66 -19.66 13.17
CA LEU A 262 -4.40 -20.14 14.52
C LEU A 262 -5.23 -19.42 15.58
N ASP A 263 -5.52 -18.13 15.38
CA ASP A 263 -6.38 -17.38 16.29
C ASP A 263 -7.86 -17.81 16.16
N ALA A 264 -8.29 -18.21 14.97
CA ALA A 264 -9.64 -18.73 14.75
C ALA A 264 -9.88 -20.08 15.46
N THR A 265 -8.83 -20.88 15.71
CA THR A 265 -8.94 -22.14 16.48
C THR A 265 -9.08 -21.95 17.99
N GLY A 266 -9.02 -20.72 18.50
CA GLY A 266 -9.18 -20.43 19.93
C GLY A 266 -7.93 -20.69 20.77
N SER A 267 -6.79 -20.96 20.15
CA SER A 267 -5.52 -21.14 20.85
C SER A 267 -5.06 -19.83 21.52
N SER A 268 -4.94 -19.83 22.85
CA SER A 268 -4.86 -18.61 23.67
C SER A 268 -3.54 -17.83 23.52
N HIS A 269 -2.49 -18.46 22.99
CA HIS A 269 -1.23 -17.81 22.65
C HIS A 269 -0.66 -18.41 21.37
N VAL A 270 -0.72 -17.65 20.28
CA VAL A 270 -0.09 -18.03 19.01
C VAL A 270 1.27 -17.33 18.93
N PRO A 271 2.39 -18.05 19.09
CA PRO A 271 3.71 -17.43 19.00
C PRO A 271 3.96 -16.96 17.56
N MET A 272 4.24 -15.66 17.40
CA MET A 272 4.49 -15.03 16.09
C MET A 272 5.58 -15.76 15.29
N MET A 273 6.62 -16.24 15.98
CA MET A 273 7.74 -16.95 15.36
C MET A 273 7.34 -18.29 14.72
N SER A 274 6.32 -18.96 15.23
CA SER A 274 5.80 -20.19 14.61
C SER A 274 5.15 -19.91 13.25
N ALA A 275 4.43 -18.79 13.12
CA ALA A 275 3.77 -18.40 11.89
C ALA A 275 4.80 -18.05 10.79
N PHE A 276 5.83 -17.29 11.14
CA PHE A 276 6.94 -17.01 10.23
C PHE A 276 7.72 -18.28 9.85
N GLY A 277 8.00 -19.16 10.82
CA GLY A 277 8.69 -20.42 10.57
C GLY A 277 7.94 -21.31 9.56
N PHE A 278 6.61 -21.40 9.66
CA PHE A 278 5.78 -22.12 8.70
C PHE A 278 5.89 -21.54 7.28
N VAL A 279 5.78 -20.22 7.16
CA VAL A 279 5.86 -19.54 5.85
C VAL A 279 7.25 -19.66 5.25
N CYS A 280 8.32 -19.53 6.04
CA CYS A 280 9.70 -19.71 5.56
C CYS A 280 9.92 -21.09 4.93
N LYS A 281 9.44 -22.16 5.57
CA LYS A 281 9.58 -23.53 5.07
C LYS A 281 8.81 -23.77 3.77
N ARG A 282 7.73 -23.02 3.54
CA ARG A 282 6.80 -23.20 2.41
C ARG A 282 6.75 -21.98 1.48
N TYR A 283 7.76 -21.11 1.55
CA TYR A 283 7.72 -19.78 0.95
C TYR A 283 7.50 -19.81 -0.56
N VAL A 284 8.09 -20.79 -1.24
CA VAL A 284 7.94 -21.01 -2.68
C VAL A 284 6.47 -21.17 -3.05
N TRP A 285 5.69 -21.91 -2.27
CA TRP A 285 4.26 -22.12 -2.53
C TRP A 285 3.45 -20.83 -2.33
N PHE A 286 3.80 -20.00 -1.36
CA PHE A 286 3.16 -18.68 -1.19
C PHE A 286 3.43 -17.73 -2.37
N VAL A 287 4.62 -17.81 -2.98
CA VAL A 287 4.96 -17.02 -4.18
C VAL A 287 4.29 -17.59 -5.44
N LEU A 288 4.27 -18.91 -5.60
CA LEU A 288 3.81 -19.56 -6.82
C LEU A 288 2.28 -19.57 -6.95
N THR A 289 1.54 -19.69 -5.84
CA THR A 289 0.07 -19.78 -5.84
C THR A 289 -0.63 -18.63 -6.58
N PRO A 290 -0.35 -17.34 -6.33
CA PRO A 290 -0.95 -16.26 -7.10
C PRO A 290 -0.43 -16.17 -8.56
N LEU A 291 0.73 -16.76 -8.86
CA LEU A 291 1.27 -16.80 -10.23
C LEU A 291 0.63 -17.91 -11.07
N MET A 292 0.15 -19.01 -10.46
CA MET A 292 -0.40 -20.16 -11.18
C MET A 292 -1.53 -19.78 -12.16
N PRO A 293 -2.58 -19.03 -11.75
CA PRO A 293 -3.61 -18.62 -12.70
C PRO A 293 -3.09 -17.65 -13.78
N VAL A 294 -2.14 -16.78 -13.43
CA VAL A 294 -1.53 -15.83 -14.37
C VAL A 294 -0.73 -16.57 -15.45
N ILE A 295 0.03 -17.60 -15.05
CA ILE A 295 0.77 -18.47 -15.97
C ILE A 295 -0.21 -19.20 -16.90
N MET A 296 -1.29 -19.76 -16.37
CA MET A 296 -2.30 -20.45 -17.19
C MET A 296 -2.97 -19.49 -18.19
N ILE A 297 -3.32 -18.27 -17.77
CA ILE A 297 -3.84 -17.22 -18.66
C ILE A 297 -2.82 -16.86 -19.74
N ALA A 298 -1.55 -16.71 -19.38
CA ALA A 298 -0.48 -16.39 -20.33
C ALA A 298 -0.25 -17.52 -21.35
N VAL A 299 -0.32 -18.79 -20.94
CA VAL A 299 -0.20 -19.95 -21.83
C VAL A 299 -1.35 -20.00 -22.82
N LEU A 300 -2.60 -19.90 -22.34
CA LEU A 300 -3.79 -19.89 -23.21
C LEU A 300 -3.81 -18.68 -24.15
N GLY A 301 -3.42 -17.51 -23.65
CA GLY A 301 -3.28 -16.29 -24.45
C GLY A 301 -2.17 -16.41 -25.51
N GLY A 302 -1.06 -17.05 -25.15
CA GLY A 302 0.03 -17.38 -26.08
C GLY A 302 -0.44 -18.32 -27.20
N MET A 303 -1.22 -19.35 -26.88
CA MET A 303 -1.83 -20.24 -27.88
C MET A 303 -2.74 -19.47 -28.85
N LEU A 304 -3.56 -18.55 -28.33
CA LEU A 304 -4.39 -17.66 -29.15
C LEU A 304 -3.55 -16.74 -30.05
N ALA A 305 -2.48 -16.15 -29.51
CA ALA A 305 -1.59 -15.27 -30.26
C ALA A 305 -0.87 -16.03 -31.39
N VAL A 306 -0.39 -17.26 -31.12
CA VAL A 306 0.22 -18.13 -32.13
C VAL A 306 -0.81 -18.53 -33.19
N GLY A 307 -2.04 -18.90 -32.80
CA GLY A 307 -3.13 -19.15 -33.74
C GLY A 307 -3.43 -17.92 -34.61
N GLY A 308 -3.48 -16.73 -34.00
CA GLY A 308 -3.59 -15.44 -34.67
C GLY A 308 -2.51 -15.25 -35.75
N LEU A 309 -1.25 -15.46 -35.35
CA LEU A 309 -0.08 -15.30 -36.20
C LEU A 309 -0.08 -16.26 -37.39
N VAL A 310 -0.42 -17.53 -37.17
CA VAL A 310 -0.38 -18.60 -38.19
C VAL A 310 -1.54 -18.50 -39.17
N PHE A 311 -2.76 -18.30 -38.68
CA PHE A 311 -3.95 -18.40 -39.52
C PHE A 311 -4.31 -17.07 -40.22
N PHE A 312 -4.16 -15.91 -39.58
CA PHE A 312 -4.73 -14.66 -40.09
C PHE A 312 -3.75 -13.76 -40.88
N ASN A 313 -2.47 -14.13 -40.97
CA ASN A 313 -1.51 -13.37 -41.78
C ASN A 313 -1.40 -13.85 -43.24
N VAL A 314 -1.95 -15.02 -43.58
CA VAL A 314 -1.87 -15.60 -44.93
C VAL A 314 -3.29 -15.69 -45.53
N PRO A 315 -3.59 -15.01 -46.67
CA PRO A 315 -4.94 -14.88 -47.25
C PRO A 315 -5.69 -16.17 -47.67
N VAL A 316 -5.09 -17.34 -47.47
CA VAL A 316 -5.73 -18.65 -47.71
C VAL A 316 -5.94 -19.40 -46.39
N MET A 317 -5.06 -19.14 -45.40
CA MET A 317 -5.18 -19.73 -44.06
C MET A 317 -6.21 -19.01 -43.20
N ASP A 318 -6.61 -17.79 -43.56
CA ASP A 318 -7.62 -17.01 -42.87
C ASP A 318 -9.03 -17.65 -42.97
N MET A 319 -9.37 -18.30 -44.08
CA MET A 319 -10.56 -19.13 -44.22
C MET A 319 -10.56 -20.29 -43.22
N LEU A 320 -9.42 -20.99 -43.09
CA LEU A 320 -9.26 -22.07 -42.12
C LEU A 320 -9.27 -21.54 -40.68
N GLY A 321 -8.66 -20.37 -40.45
CA GLY A 321 -8.72 -19.65 -39.18
C GLY A 321 -10.15 -19.26 -38.79
N GLY A 322 -10.95 -18.81 -39.75
CA GLY A 322 -12.37 -18.53 -39.59
C GLY A 322 -13.17 -19.79 -39.23
N LEU A 323 -12.88 -20.91 -39.89
CA LEU A 323 -13.50 -22.21 -39.58
C LEU A 323 -13.12 -22.71 -38.17
N LEU A 324 -11.85 -22.57 -37.78
CA LEU A 324 -11.33 -22.99 -36.47
C LEU A 324 -11.57 -21.94 -35.36
N PHE A 325 -12.23 -20.81 -35.67
CA PHE A 325 -12.40 -19.71 -34.73
C PHE A 325 -13.21 -20.09 -33.49
N PHE A 326 -14.07 -21.12 -33.57
CA PHE A 326 -14.79 -21.64 -32.39
C PHE A 326 -13.83 -22.17 -31.31
N ILE A 327 -12.67 -22.71 -31.69
CA ILE A 327 -11.62 -23.13 -30.73
C ILE A 327 -11.02 -21.90 -30.06
N ALA A 328 -10.75 -20.84 -30.84
CA ALA A 328 -10.25 -19.58 -30.32
C ALA A 328 -11.26 -18.93 -29.34
N LEU A 329 -12.56 -18.97 -29.66
CA LEU A 329 -13.62 -18.54 -28.75
C LEU A 329 -13.64 -19.38 -27.47
N GLY A 330 -13.47 -20.71 -27.57
CA GLY A 330 -13.37 -21.60 -26.41
C GLY A 330 -12.20 -21.25 -25.48
N LEU A 331 -11.01 -21.01 -26.05
CA LEU A 331 -9.83 -20.57 -25.30
C LEU A 331 -10.03 -19.18 -24.68
N GLY A 332 -10.61 -18.24 -25.42
CA GLY A 332 -10.94 -16.90 -24.93
C GLY A 332 -11.93 -16.94 -23.77
N PHE A 333 -12.95 -17.81 -23.87
CA PHE A 333 -13.90 -18.05 -22.79
C PHE A 333 -13.24 -18.68 -21.56
N ALA A 334 -12.33 -19.64 -21.74
CA ALA A 334 -11.55 -20.20 -20.64
C ALA A 334 -10.71 -19.13 -19.93
N ILE A 335 -10.02 -18.26 -20.68
CA ILE A 335 -9.27 -17.12 -20.12
C ILE A 335 -10.21 -16.19 -19.33
N ALA A 336 -11.39 -15.89 -19.86
CA ALA A 336 -12.36 -15.03 -19.19
C ALA A 336 -12.83 -15.63 -17.85
N ILE A 337 -13.16 -16.92 -17.81
CA ILE A 337 -13.50 -17.63 -16.56
C ILE A 337 -12.34 -17.57 -15.57
N LEU A 338 -11.12 -17.87 -16.02
CA LEU A 338 -9.94 -17.86 -15.17
C LEU A 338 -9.66 -16.47 -14.58
N LEU A 339 -9.83 -15.40 -15.37
CA LEU A 339 -9.70 -14.03 -14.88
C LEU A 339 -10.74 -13.72 -13.80
N ILE A 340 -12.01 -14.04 -14.04
CA ILE A 340 -13.10 -13.80 -13.08
C ILE A 340 -12.86 -14.60 -11.80
N PHE A 341 -12.53 -15.89 -11.92
CA PHE A 341 -12.31 -16.78 -10.77
C PHE A 341 -11.08 -16.36 -9.97
N THR A 342 -9.99 -16.00 -10.64
CA THR A 342 -8.78 -15.50 -9.99
C THR A 342 -9.07 -14.21 -9.24
N LEU A 343 -9.77 -13.25 -9.85
CA LEU A 343 -10.09 -11.98 -9.19
C LEU A 343 -11.00 -12.20 -7.95
N ALA A 344 -11.97 -13.10 -8.06
CA ALA A 344 -12.90 -13.41 -6.97
C ALA A 344 -12.22 -14.20 -5.82
N THR A 345 -11.33 -15.14 -6.14
CA THR A 345 -10.76 -16.07 -5.15
C THR A 345 -9.33 -15.77 -4.74
N TYR A 346 -8.65 -14.81 -5.37
CA TYR A 346 -7.32 -14.35 -4.95
C TYR A 346 -7.20 -14.12 -3.44
N PRO A 347 -8.19 -13.51 -2.76
CA PRO A 347 -8.13 -13.33 -1.31
C PRO A 347 -8.10 -14.65 -0.50
N LEU A 348 -8.56 -15.76 -1.10
CA LEU A 348 -8.66 -17.08 -0.47
C LEU A 348 -7.40 -17.96 -0.66
N PHE A 349 -6.48 -17.59 -1.56
CA PHE A 349 -5.30 -18.40 -1.88
C PHE A 349 -4.38 -18.63 -0.68
N TYR A 350 -4.04 -17.59 0.10
CA TYR A 350 -3.20 -17.76 1.28
C TYR A 350 -3.91 -18.46 2.44
N PRO A 351 -5.19 -18.17 2.74
CA PRO A 351 -5.98 -19.01 3.64
C PRO A 351 -5.94 -20.51 3.29
N ALA A 352 -6.08 -20.87 2.00
CA ALA A 352 -6.03 -22.27 1.57
C ALA A 352 -4.69 -22.94 1.91
N LEU A 353 -3.56 -22.32 1.55
CA LEU A 353 -2.22 -22.83 1.86
C LEU A 353 -1.99 -23.02 3.37
N VAL A 354 -2.53 -22.10 4.17
CA VAL A 354 -2.32 -22.07 5.61
C VAL A 354 -3.20 -23.10 6.35
N MET A 355 -4.42 -23.32 5.88
CA MET A 355 -5.38 -24.23 6.51
C MET A 355 -5.18 -25.68 6.09
N GLU A 356 -4.85 -25.88 4.81
CA GLU A 356 -4.71 -27.22 4.22
C GLU A 356 -3.26 -27.68 4.18
N GLY A 357 -2.29 -26.76 4.05
CA GLY A 357 -0.88 -27.13 3.96
C GLY A 357 -0.53 -27.83 2.65
N THR A 358 -1.30 -27.60 1.59
CA THR A 358 -1.14 -28.26 0.30
C THR A 358 -0.28 -27.44 -0.67
N ASP A 359 -0.10 -27.96 -1.89
CA ASP A 359 0.65 -27.30 -2.95
C ASP A 359 -0.14 -26.15 -3.60
N SER A 360 0.52 -25.38 -4.47
CA SER A 360 -0.11 -24.22 -5.12
C SER A 360 -1.28 -24.59 -6.03
N PHE A 361 -1.23 -25.75 -6.69
CA PHE A 361 -2.30 -26.18 -7.59
C PHE A 361 -3.55 -26.60 -6.82
N ASP A 362 -3.41 -27.40 -5.76
CA ASP A 362 -4.53 -27.78 -4.90
C ASP A 362 -5.14 -26.56 -4.21
N ALA A 363 -4.32 -25.64 -3.69
CA ALA A 363 -4.80 -24.41 -3.06
C ALA A 363 -5.66 -23.55 -3.99
N VAL A 364 -5.24 -23.38 -5.26
CA VAL A 364 -6.02 -22.65 -6.29
C VAL A 364 -7.29 -23.44 -6.64
N SER A 365 -7.17 -24.75 -6.87
CA SER A 365 -8.27 -25.63 -7.25
C SER A 365 -9.38 -25.63 -6.19
N ARG A 366 -9.04 -25.74 -4.90
CA ARG A 366 -9.99 -25.66 -3.79
C ARG A 366 -10.65 -24.29 -3.69
N SER A 367 -9.87 -23.22 -3.84
CA SER A 367 -10.40 -21.85 -3.81
C SER A 367 -11.45 -21.62 -4.91
N PHE A 368 -11.17 -22.09 -6.13
CA PHE A 368 -12.13 -22.06 -7.24
C PHE A 368 -13.32 -22.98 -6.96
N GLY A 369 -13.08 -24.19 -6.44
CA GLY A 369 -14.11 -25.16 -6.08
C GLY A 369 -15.13 -24.60 -5.09
N TYR A 370 -14.69 -23.90 -4.05
CA TYR A 370 -15.58 -23.27 -3.07
C TYR A 370 -16.41 -22.14 -3.66
N LEU A 371 -15.83 -21.34 -4.56
CA LEU A 371 -16.59 -20.30 -5.27
C LEU A 371 -17.71 -20.92 -6.11
N VAL A 372 -17.42 -21.99 -6.85
CA VAL A 372 -18.40 -22.68 -7.70
C VAL A 372 -19.45 -23.43 -6.89
N ALA A 373 -19.06 -24.09 -5.81
CA ALA A 373 -19.96 -24.88 -4.98
C ALA A 373 -20.94 -23.99 -4.20
N ARG A 374 -20.49 -22.82 -3.72
CA ARG A 374 -21.26 -21.95 -2.82
C ARG A 374 -21.13 -20.46 -3.19
N PRO A 375 -21.45 -20.04 -4.43
CA PRO A 375 -21.20 -18.67 -4.91
C PRO A 375 -21.92 -17.61 -4.08
N TRP A 376 -23.17 -17.88 -3.66
CA TRP A 376 -23.95 -16.97 -2.85
C TRP A 376 -23.43 -16.81 -1.42
N HIS A 377 -22.85 -17.87 -0.85
CA HIS A 377 -22.23 -17.78 0.48
C HIS A 377 -20.94 -16.96 0.39
N TRP A 378 -20.09 -17.24 -0.62
CA TRP A 378 -18.89 -16.45 -0.87
C TRP A 378 -19.22 -14.96 -1.07
N PHE A 379 -20.22 -14.66 -1.91
CA PHE A 379 -20.65 -13.30 -2.17
C PHE A 379 -21.17 -12.61 -0.91
N PHE A 380 -22.09 -13.25 -0.18
CA PHE A 380 -22.66 -12.70 1.05
C PHE A 380 -21.59 -12.44 2.11
N TYR A 381 -20.69 -13.42 2.35
CA TYR A 381 -19.62 -13.27 3.33
C TYR A 381 -18.61 -12.18 2.93
N SER A 382 -18.28 -12.07 1.64
CA SER A 382 -17.36 -11.05 1.13
C SER A 382 -17.96 -9.64 1.23
N VAL A 383 -19.25 -9.47 0.87
CA VAL A 383 -19.95 -8.19 1.01
C VAL A 383 -20.10 -7.80 2.48
N LEU A 384 -20.47 -8.75 3.34
CA LEU A 384 -20.60 -8.50 4.77
C LEU A 384 -19.26 -8.10 5.39
N ALA A 385 -18.17 -8.80 5.04
CA ALA A 385 -16.82 -8.45 5.48
C ALA A 385 -16.37 -7.09 4.95
N LEU A 386 -16.69 -6.75 3.69
CA LEU A 386 -16.37 -5.45 3.11
C LEU A 386 -17.08 -4.30 3.84
N VAL A 387 -18.39 -4.43 4.07
CA VAL A 387 -19.19 -3.42 4.80
C VAL A 387 -18.69 -3.28 6.23
N TYR A 388 -18.48 -4.41 6.93
CA TYR A 388 -17.98 -4.38 8.30
C TYR A 388 -16.56 -3.81 8.40
N GLY A 389 -15.69 -4.16 7.44
CA GLY A 389 -14.35 -3.61 7.32
C GLY A 389 -14.35 -2.10 7.08
N ALA A 390 -15.26 -1.59 6.23
CA ALA A 390 -15.45 -0.17 6.00
C ALA A 390 -15.93 0.57 7.25
N VAL A 391 -16.89 0.01 8.00
CA VAL A 391 -17.32 0.56 9.30
C VAL A 391 -16.15 0.58 10.28
N GLY A 392 -15.37 -0.50 10.37
CA GLY A 392 -14.18 -0.57 11.23
C GLY A 392 -13.09 0.43 10.83
N TYR A 393 -12.88 0.64 9.52
CA TYR A 393 -11.97 1.65 8.98
C TYR A 393 -12.39 3.06 9.39
N LEU A 394 -13.68 3.40 9.22
CA LEU A 394 -14.22 4.71 9.61
C LEU A 394 -14.17 4.91 11.12
N PHE A 395 -14.49 3.88 11.90
CA PHE A 395 -14.38 3.92 13.36
C PHE A 395 -12.95 4.18 13.83
N LEU A 396 -11.98 3.43 13.29
CA LEU A 396 -10.56 3.62 13.63
C LEU A 396 -10.05 5.01 13.19
N GLY A 397 -10.45 5.46 12.00
CA GLY A 397 -10.17 6.81 11.52
C GLY A 397 -10.75 7.90 12.43
N ALA A 398 -11.98 7.73 12.93
CA ALA A 398 -12.61 8.64 13.88
C ALA A 398 -11.90 8.65 15.24
N VAL A 399 -11.46 7.50 15.74
CA VAL A 399 -10.67 7.41 16.99
C VAL A 399 -9.33 8.13 16.84
N ILE A 400 -8.63 7.93 15.72
CA ILE A 400 -7.36 8.62 15.44
C ILE A 400 -7.58 10.12 15.27
N TYR A 401 -8.61 10.53 14.53
CA TYR A 401 -9.00 11.93 14.41
C TYR A 401 -9.28 12.57 15.78
N LEU A 402 -10.08 11.92 16.62
CA LEU A 402 -10.39 12.39 17.96
C LEU A 402 -9.13 12.49 18.82
N THR A 403 -8.26 11.49 18.76
CA THR A 403 -6.98 11.48 19.48
C THR A 403 -6.11 12.67 19.09
N LEU A 404 -5.94 12.91 17.77
CA LEU A 404 -5.19 14.06 17.26
C LEU A 404 -5.85 15.39 17.64
N SER A 405 -7.19 15.48 17.56
CA SER A 405 -7.94 16.70 17.82
C SER A 405 -7.91 17.09 19.29
N VAL A 406 -8.13 16.13 20.20
CA VAL A 406 -8.04 16.36 21.64
C VAL A 406 -6.61 16.73 22.04
N THR A 407 -5.61 16.01 21.52
CA THR A 407 -4.20 16.34 21.77
C THR A 407 -3.86 17.74 21.29
N HIS A 408 -4.30 18.09 20.07
CA HIS A 408 -4.09 19.41 19.50
C HIS A 408 -4.75 20.51 20.33
N ALA A 409 -6.02 20.36 20.68
CA ALA A 409 -6.77 21.34 21.45
C ALA A 409 -6.21 21.54 22.87
N CYS A 410 -5.84 20.45 23.57
CA CYS A 410 -5.28 20.53 24.91
C CYS A 410 -3.90 21.21 24.93
N ILE A 411 -3.06 20.95 23.92
CA ILE A 411 -1.77 21.63 23.80
C ILE A 411 -1.97 23.10 23.45
N ASP A 412 -2.90 23.42 22.53
CA ASP A 412 -3.19 24.78 22.11
C ASP A 412 -3.61 25.68 23.29
N MET A 413 -4.40 25.16 24.23
CA MET A 413 -4.76 25.87 25.47
C MET A 413 -3.55 26.30 26.32
N GLY A 414 -2.44 25.56 26.25
CA GLY A 414 -1.22 25.85 27.00
C GLY A 414 -0.19 26.71 26.26
N VAL A 415 -0.35 26.92 24.94
CA VAL A 415 0.63 27.63 24.11
C VAL A 415 0.21 29.08 23.94
N ILE A 416 0.92 29.99 24.62
CA ILE A 416 0.66 31.44 24.60
C ILE A 416 1.55 32.16 23.56
N THR A 417 2.59 31.49 23.04
CA THR A 417 3.56 32.09 22.11
C THR A 417 2.99 32.26 20.71
N GLN A 418 3.02 33.48 20.19
CA GLN A 418 2.64 33.81 18.81
C GLN A 418 3.87 33.96 17.92
N MET A 419 3.69 33.76 16.62
CA MET A 419 4.68 34.07 15.59
C MET A 419 4.51 35.51 15.09
N ALA A 420 5.46 35.99 14.29
CA ALA A 420 5.45 37.34 13.74
C ALA A 420 4.18 37.66 12.92
N ASP A 421 3.58 36.64 12.30
CA ASP A 421 2.31 36.74 11.54
C ASP A 421 1.05 36.63 12.44
N GLU A 422 1.16 36.89 13.75
CA GLU A 422 0.09 36.79 14.77
C GLU A 422 -0.58 35.40 14.91
N THR A 423 -0.09 34.40 14.19
CA THR A 423 -0.53 33.00 14.32
C THR A 423 0.09 32.34 15.54
N SER A 424 -0.67 31.47 16.23
CA SER A 424 -0.13 30.67 17.33
C SER A 424 1.00 29.76 16.83
N ARG A 425 2.13 29.72 17.55
CA ARG A 425 3.28 28.87 17.21
C ARG A 425 2.91 27.39 17.13
N TRP A 426 1.92 26.96 17.90
CA TRP A 426 1.43 25.58 17.87
C TRP A 426 0.82 25.21 16.52
N HIS A 427 0.00 26.10 15.95
CA HIS A 427 -0.63 25.89 14.65
C HIS A 427 0.38 25.78 13.50
N ALA A 428 1.57 26.38 13.66
CA ALA A 428 2.69 26.23 12.74
C ALA A 428 3.43 24.89 12.91
N LEU A 429 3.57 24.40 14.15
CA LEU A 429 4.22 23.10 14.45
C LEU A 429 3.34 21.92 14.04
N MET A 430 2.05 22.01 14.34
CA MET A 430 1.04 21.01 14.03
C MET A 430 -0.23 21.71 13.53
N PRO A 431 -0.52 21.64 12.22
CA PRO A 431 -1.78 22.11 11.65
C PRO A 431 -2.97 21.39 12.28
N GLN A 432 -4.12 22.06 12.33
CA GLN A 432 -5.34 21.46 12.86
C GLN A 432 -5.70 20.18 12.10
N PRO A 433 -5.94 19.06 12.79
CA PRO A 433 -6.35 17.82 12.16
C PRO A 433 -7.74 17.99 11.52
N ARG A 434 -7.91 17.50 10.29
CA ARG A 434 -9.19 17.54 9.56
C ARG A 434 -9.68 16.12 9.31
N LEU A 435 -10.98 15.92 9.45
CA LEU A 435 -11.62 14.65 9.15
C LEU A 435 -11.48 14.38 7.64
N GLY A 436 -10.95 13.21 7.27
CA GLY A 436 -10.59 12.86 5.89
C GLY A 436 -9.15 13.19 5.48
N GLN A 437 -8.47 14.09 6.18
CA GLN A 437 -7.06 14.43 5.94
C GLN A 437 -6.25 14.31 7.23
N LEU A 438 -6.06 13.06 7.68
CA LEU A 438 -5.38 12.78 8.94
C LEU A 438 -3.86 12.94 8.87
N LEU A 439 -3.26 12.65 7.70
CA LEU A 439 -1.86 12.94 7.46
C LEU A 439 -1.75 14.36 6.91
N TYR A 440 -1.18 15.26 7.72
CA TYR A 440 -0.89 16.61 7.26
C TYR A 440 0.47 16.66 6.56
N THR A 441 0.60 17.56 5.59
CA THR A 441 1.89 17.91 5.00
C THR A 441 2.57 18.91 5.91
N PHE A 442 3.77 18.57 6.38
CA PHE A 442 4.55 19.49 7.19
C PHE A 442 5.11 20.62 6.31
N ASP A 443 4.79 21.86 6.68
CA ASP A 443 5.41 23.04 6.08
C ASP A 443 6.77 23.31 6.77
N TRP A 444 7.85 22.86 6.12
CA TRP A 444 9.23 23.10 6.54
C TRP A 444 9.60 24.58 6.65
N ASN A 445 8.71 25.47 6.25
CA ASN A 445 8.98 26.88 6.05
C ASN A 445 8.00 27.83 6.75
N ALA A 446 7.21 27.35 7.72
CA ALA A 446 6.26 28.15 8.50
C ALA A 446 6.93 29.17 9.46
N GLY A 447 7.99 29.86 9.06
CA GLY A 447 8.71 30.84 9.90
C GLY A 447 9.42 30.26 11.14
N LEU A 448 9.39 28.94 11.33
CA LEU A 448 9.98 28.25 12.47
C LEU A 448 11.51 28.30 12.42
N GLY A 449 12.14 28.69 13.54
CA GLY A 449 13.58 28.52 13.74
C GLY A 449 14.00 27.05 13.68
N PHE A 450 15.31 26.78 13.63
CA PHE A 450 15.87 25.42 13.50
C PHE A 450 15.26 24.41 14.50
N THR A 451 15.19 24.80 15.77
CA THR A 451 14.60 23.97 16.82
C THR A 451 13.12 23.67 16.58
N GLY A 452 12.35 24.66 16.13
CA GLY A 452 10.94 24.50 15.75
C GLY A 452 10.74 23.51 14.60
N LYS A 453 11.62 23.54 13.59
CA LYS A 453 11.58 22.58 12.47
C LYS A 453 11.86 21.15 12.93
N VAL A 454 12.85 20.97 13.82
CA VAL A 454 13.15 19.66 14.41
C VAL A 454 11.98 19.15 15.23
N THR A 455 11.40 19.99 16.10
CA THR A 455 10.22 19.64 16.90
C THR A 455 9.04 19.23 16.03
N ALA A 456 8.72 20.02 15.00
CA ALA A 456 7.62 19.69 14.12
C ALA A 456 7.88 18.42 13.29
N GLY A 457 9.12 18.16 12.87
CA GLY A 457 9.52 16.89 12.27
C GLY A 457 9.28 15.70 13.20
N MET A 458 9.62 15.82 14.48
CA MET A 458 9.35 14.77 15.48
C MET A 458 7.85 14.54 15.67
N ILE A 459 7.05 15.60 15.78
CA ILE A 459 5.58 15.50 15.90
C ILE A 459 4.98 14.84 14.65
N TRP A 460 5.48 15.21 13.47
CA TRP A 460 5.04 14.62 12.22
C TRP A 460 5.33 13.12 12.16
N VAL A 461 6.51 12.67 12.61
CA VAL A 461 6.86 11.24 12.67
C VAL A 461 5.87 10.46 13.55
N TRP A 462 5.53 10.98 14.74
CA TRP A 462 4.55 10.33 15.62
C TRP A 462 3.15 10.31 14.99
N SER A 463 2.74 11.41 14.36
CA SER A 463 1.46 11.50 13.64
C SER A 463 1.41 10.54 12.44
N PHE A 464 2.53 10.37 11.73
CA PHE A 464 2.68 9.42 10.63
C PHE A 464 2.52 7.97 11.11
N PHE A 465 3.16 7.59 12.22
CA PHE A 465 2.98 6.25 12.78
C PHE A 465 1.54 6.01 13.22
N LEU A 466 0.92 6.97 13.91
CA LEU A 466 -0.47 6.87 14.36
C LEU A 466 -1.44 6.71 13.19
N THR A 467 -1.27 7.48 12.11
CA THR A 467 -2.13 7.40 10.92
C THR A 467 -1.86 6.13 10.09
N SER A 468 -0.63 5.63 10.07
CA SER A 468 -0.26 4.38 9.39
C SER A 468 -0.93 3.15 10.00
N ILE A 469 -1.40 3.22 11.26
CA ILE A 469 -2.21 2.16 11.90
C ILE A 469 -3.47 1.86 11.08
N ILE A 470 -4.07 2.85 10.42
CA ILE A 470 -5.26 2.65 9.56
C ILE A 470 -4.92 1.74 8.38
N GLY A 471 -3.78 1.98 7.72
CA GLY A 471 -3.28 1.12 6.66
C GLY A 471 -2.98 -0.29 7.18
N ALA A 472 -2.31 -0.40 8.32
CA ALA A 472 -1.97 -1.68 8.94
C ALA A 472 -3.22 -2.49 9.32
N TYR A 473 -4.23 -1.83 9.89
CA TYR A 473 -5.54 -2.42 10.16
C TYR A 473 -6.19 -2.93 8.87
N THR A 474 -6.18 -2.15 7.78
CA THR A 474 -6.80 -2.54 6.51
C THR A 474 -6.19 -3.83 5.95
N VAL A 475 -4.86 -3.92 5.95
CA VAL A 475 -4.13 -5.13 5.53
C VAL A 475 -4.43 -6.31 6.48
N SER A 476 -4.33 -6.09 7.78
CA SER A 476 -4.57 -7.14 8.79
C SER A 476 -6.01 -7.66 8.71
N PHE A 477 -6.99 -6.76 8.57
CA PHE A 477 -8.40 -7.07 8.42
C PHE A 477 -8.63 -7.88 7.15
N PHE A 478 -8.04 -7.50 6.01
CA PHE A 478 -8.13 -8.24 4.77
C PHE A 478 -7.71 -9.71 4.95
N TYR A 479 -6.54 -9.97 5.55
CA TYR A 479 -6.12 -11.36 5.76
C TYR A 479 -6.98 -12.09 6.80
N CYS A 480 -7.34 -11.44 7.91
CA CYS A 480 -8.19 -12.05 8.93
C CYS A 480 -9.58 -12.41 8.41
N SER A 481 -10.22 -11.50 7.68
CA SER A 481 -11.56 -11.71 7.14
C SER A 481 -11.56 -12.81 6.10
N ASN A 482 -10.59 -12.83 5.18
CA ASN A 482 -10.54 -13.86 4.14
C ASN A 482 -10.18 -15.24 4.70
N THR A 483 -9.38 -15.33 5.77
CA THR A 483 -9.18 -16.60 6.47
C THR A 483 -10.47 -17.12 7.11
N VAL A 484 -11.26 -16.25 7.74
CA VAL A 484 -12.55 -16.64 8.31
C VAL A 484 -13.56 -17.00 7.21
N ILE A 485 -13.60 -16.26 6.10
CA ILE A 485 -14.45 -16.57 4.93
C ILE A 485 -14.09 -17.95 4.37
N TYR A 486 -12.80 -18.25 4.20
CA TYR A 486 -12.35 -19.55 3.75
C TYR A 486 -12.84 -20.68 4.67
N GLN A 487 -12.72 -20.52 6.00
CA GLN A 487 -13.23 -21.50 6.97
C GLN A 487 -14.75 -21.68 6.89
N LEU A 488 -15.51 -20.59 6.72
CA LEU A 488 -16.96 -20.66 6.57
C LEU A 488 -17.36 -21.39 5.28
N LEU A 489 -16.63 -21.16 4.18
CA LEU A 489 -16.87 -21.86 2.92
C LEU A 489 -16.53 -23.34 3.02
N ARG A 490 -15.39 -23.66 3.65
CA ARG A 490 -14.96 -25.03 3.95
C ARG A 490 -15.99 -25.75 4.81
N GLN A 491 -16.45 -25.15 5.90
CA GLN A 491 -17.51 -25.71 6.74
C GLN A 491 -18.81 -25.95 5.95
N SER A 492 -19.21 -25.01 5.09
CA SER A 492 -20.44 -25.15 4.30
C SER A 492 -20.35 -26.19 3.18
N SER A 493 -19.14 -26.50 2.70
CA SER A 493 -18.92 -27.40 1.55
C SER A 493 -18.51 -28.81 1.99
N GLU A 494 -17.65 -28.90 3.00
CA GLU A 494 -17.02 -30.14 3.47
C GLU A 494 -17.48 -30.57 4.87
N GLN A 495 -18.30 -29.76 5.56
CA GLN A 495 -18.72 -29.99 6.96
C GLN A 495 -17.57 -30.02 7.99
N THR A 496 -16.39 -29.54 7.60
CA THR A 496 -15.22 -29.44 8.49
C THR A 496 -15.45 -28.39 9.57
N ARG A 497 -14.93 -28.64 10.78
CA ARG A 497 -15.06 -27.68 11.88
C ARG A 497 -14.22 -26.44 11.64
N MET A 498 -14.69 -25.28 12.11
CA MET A 498 -13.96 -24.01 11.94
C MET A 498 -12.61 -23.98 12.67
N ASP A 499 -12.47 -24.71 13.78
CA ASP A 499 -11.26 -24.76 14.58
C ASP A 499 -10.25 -25.82 14.10
N GLU A 500 -10.58 -26.55 13.03
CA GLU A 500 -9.76 -27.64 12.52
C GLU A 500 -8.79 -27.16 11.43
N ILE A 501 -7.49 -27.29 11.71
CA ILE A 501 -6.40 -27.12 10.73
C ILE A 501 -5.92 -28.51 10.34
N VAL A 502 -5.73 -28.77 9.04
CA VAL A 502 -5.26 -30.09 8.58
C VAL A 502 -3.90 -30.40 9.19
N ALA A 503 -3.68 -31.66 9.60
CA ALA A 503 -2.44 -32.09 10.27
C ALA A 503 -1.17 -31.76 9.46
N GLU A 504 -1.25 -31.83 8.14
CA GLU A 504 -0.16 -31.44 7.23
C GLU A 504 0.18 -29.94 7.30
N ALA A 505 -0.75 -29.09 7.72
CA ALA A 505 -0.51 -27.68 7.97
C ALA A 505 0.01 -27.40 9.39
N THR A 506 -0.05 -28.37 10.32
CA THR A 506 0.61 -28.31 11.63
C THR A 506 1.88 -29.15 11.56
N ASP A 507 3.02 -28.57 11.18
CA ASP A 507 4.33 -29.25 11.15
C ASP A 507 4.80 -29.82 12.53
N GLU A 508 3.92 -29.89 13.54
CA GLU A 508 4.12 -30.58 14.80
C GLU A 508 3.62 -32.03 14.67
N LYS A 509 4.54 -32.99 14.63
CA LYS A 509 4.18 -34.38 14.98
C LYS A 509 3.51 -34.33 16.36
N PRO A 510 2.36 -34.98 16.58
CA PRO A 510 1.75 -35.04 17.90
C PRO A 510 2.77 -35.67 18.85
N THR A 511 3.24 -34.90 19.83
CA THR A 511 4.04 -35.43 20.92
C THR A 511 3.07 -36.30 21.72
N GLN A 512 3.05 -37.59 21.46
CA GLN A 512 2.35 -38.54 22.33
C GLN A 512 2.92 -38.35 23.74
N PRO A 513 2.08 -38.20 24.78
CA PRO A 513 2.55 -38.23 26.14
C PRO A 513 3.17 -39.61 26.38
N GLN A 514 4.48 -39.68 26.52
CA GLN A 514 5.12 -40.88 27.05
C GLN A 514 4.72 -40.99 28.52
N THR A 515 3.74 -41.83 28.81
CA THR A 515 3.56 -42.40 30.15
C THR A 515 4.81 -43.23 30.47
N PRO A 516 5.57 -42.94 31.54
CA PRO A 516 6.64 -43.81 31.96
C PRO A 516 6.05 -44.98 32.75
N ASP A 517 5.76 -46.09 32.08
CA ASP A 517 5.56 -47.38 32.75
C ASP A 517 6.93 -47.88 33.24
N LYS A 518 7.26 -47.49 34.47
CA LYS A 518 8.30 -48.16 35.26
C LYS A 518 7.60 -49.14 36.19
N VAL A 519 7.24 -50.31 35.65
CA VAL A 519 6.90 -51.47 36.49
C VAL A 519 8.22 -52.04 37.02
N GLU A 520 8.36 -51.96 38.34
CA GLU A 520 9.38 -52.59 39.16
C GLU A 520 9.56 -54.07 38.82
N LYS A 521 10.81 -54.49 38.61
CA LYS A 521 11.22 -55.89 38.55
C LYS A 521 11.84 -56.25 39.91
N PRO A 522 11.30 -57.21 40.68
CA PRO A 522 11.97 -57.70 41.89
C PRO A 522 13.16 -58.61 41.56
N ALA A 523 14.12 -58.60 42.48
CA ALA A 523 15.47 -59.16 42.42
C ALA A 523 15.56 -60.67 42.13
N GLU A 524 16.61 -61.05 41.39
CA GLU A 524 17.11 -62.42 41.26
C GLU A 524 18.11 -62.75 42.37
N THR A 525 17.89 -63.87 43.07
CA THR A 525 18.91 -64.72 43.74
C THR A 525 18.23 -66.06 44.06
N PRO A 526 18.90 -67.23 44.13
CA PRO A 526 19.97 -67.78 43.28
C PRO A 526 19.70 -69.27 42.86
N THR A 527 20.59 -69.80 42.01
CA THR A 527 21.16 -71.17 41.99
C THR A 527 20.30 -72.36 42.49
N ASN A 528 19.99 -73.34 41.64
CA ASN A 528 20.77 -74.59 41.47
C ASN A 528 19.94 -75.69 40.75
N LYS A 529 20.70 -76.52 40.05
CA LYS A 529 20.41 -77.62 39.15
C LYS A 529 19.49 -78.71 39.69
N ASN A 530 18.70 -79.20 38.76
CA ASN A 530 18.10 -80.53 38.69
C ASN A 530 19.17 -81.64 38.87
N PRO A 531 18.78 -82.79 39.43
CA PRO A 531 19.16 -84.05 38.79
C PRO A 531 17.92 -84.93 38.55
N ASP A 532 17.78 -85.36 37.30
CA ASP A 532 16.78 -86.34 36.88
C ASP A 532 16.87 -87.63 37.70
N ALA A 533 15.70 -88.11 38.11
CA ALA A 533 15.48 -89.45 38.61
C ALA A 533 15.46 -90.46 37.45
N PRO A 534 15.94 -91.70 37.63
CA PRO A 534 15.92 -92.73 36.59
C PRO A 534 14.72 -93.69 36.70
N GLN A 535 14.56 -94.50 35.63
CA GLN A 535 13.72 -95.70 35.45
C GLN A 535 12.32 -95.37 34.89
N THR A 536 11.88 -95.88 33.73
CA THR A 536 12.14 -97.16 33.03
C THR A 536 12.08 -97.00 31.51
#